data_AF-A0A3B9Y734-F1
#
_entry.id   AF-A0A3B9Y734-F1
#
_cell.length_a   1.000
_cell.length_b   1.000
_cell.length_c   1.000
_cell.angle_alpha   90.00
_cell.angle_beta   90.00
_cell.angle_gamma   90.00
#
_symmetry.space_group_name_H-M   'P 1'
#
loop_
_entity.id
_entity.type
_entity.pdbx_description
1 polymer ?
#
loop_
_entity_poly.entity_id
_entity_poly.type
_entity_poly.pdbx_seq_one_letter_code
_entity_poly.pdbx_strand_id
1 'polypeptide(L)'
;MLEQQKQASQVSASTEKHTELEGIRQKVFMDRYSLKDPSGQPLEFYPEQLWARVARGIAAVETTEEKQAYWEKRFNEALADFQFVPGGRILAGAGSGHQVTFYNCMPPEQEVLTADGYRPISEIKIGDLMVTHRNRLRPVLHKFERETEETLYIIRPQKVSYDDLRVTGDHKVHIIRSEWVNKHRSP
;
A
#
# COMPACT_ATOMS: atom_id res chain seq x y z
N MET A 1 -21.69 -25.62 47.95
CA MET A 1 -22.94 -25.11 47.35
C MET A 1 -22.63 -23.75 46.74
N LEU A 2 -22.26 -23.76 45.45
CA LEU A 2 -23.05 -23.16 44.34
C LEU A 2 -22.79 -21.64 44.24
N GLU A 3 -21.68 -21.20 43.66
CA GLU A 3 -21.40 -21.12 42.21
C GLU A 3 -22.46 -20.27 41.48
N GLN A 4 -22.29 -18.94 41.55
CA GLN A 4 -23.08 -17.97 40.79
C GLN A 4 -22.45 -17.76 39.41
N GLN A 5 -22.98 -18.49 38.45
CA GLN A 5 -23.31 -18.09 37.07
C GLN A 5 -22.41 -17.05 36.40
N LYS A 6 -21.35 -17.53 35.73
CA LYS A 6 -20.83 -16.91 34.51
C LYS A 6 -21.79 -17.25 33.37
N GLN A 7 -22.62 -16.28 32.99
CA GLN A 7 -23.45 -16.38 31.80
C GLN A 7 -22.55 -16.09 30.59
N ALA A 8 -22.05 -17.16 29.97
CA ALA A 8 -21.36 -17.09 28.70
C ALA A 8 -22.39 -16.77 27.61
N SER A 9 -22.34 -15.56 27.07
CA SER A 9 -23.08 -15.16 25.88
C SER A 9 -22.58 -15.99 24.70
N GLN A 10 -23.31 -17.06 24.38
CA GLN A 10 -23.19 -17.78 23.12
C GLN A 10 -23.60 -16.82 22.00
N VAL A 11 -22.60 -16.24 21.32
CA VAL A 11 -22.81 -15.60 20.02
C VAL A 11 -23.18 -16.73 19.05
N SER A 12 -24.42 -16.67 18.58
CA SER A 12 -24.96 -17.52 17.53
C SER A 12 -24.04 -17.49 16.31
N ALA A 13 -23.45 -18.63 15.97
CA ALA A 13 -22.77 -18.81 14.70
C ALA A 13 -23.82 -18.72 13.57
N SER A 14 -23.96 -17.54 12.96
CA SER A 14 -24.58 -17.44 11.65
C SER A 14 -23.76 -18.30 10.69
N THR A 15 -24.40 -19.27 10.05
CA THR A 15 -23.79 -20.06 8.99
C THR A 15 -23.72 -19.20 7.73
N GLU A 16 -22.87 -18.18 7.75
CA GLU A 16 -22.58 -17.38 6.58
C GLU A 16 -21.81 -18.26 5.59
N LYS A 17 -22.35 -18.36 4.37
CA LYS A 17 -21.69 -19.07 3.28
C LYS A 17 -20.52 -18.22 2.82
N HIS A 18 -19.30 -18.69 3.05
CA HIS A 18 -18.08 -18.01 2.66
C HIS A 18 -17.53 -18.56 1.34
N THR A 19 -16.72 -17.76 0.64
CA THR A 19 -16.03 -18.19 -0.57
C THR A 19 -14.99 -19.25 -0.23
N GLU A 20 -15.22 -20.47 -0.70
CA GLU A 20 -14.25 -21.56 -0.58
C GLU A 20 -13.19 -21.45 -1.68
N LEU A 21 -11.95 -21.18 -1.26
CA LEU A 21 -10.80 -21.25 -2.15
C LEU A 21 -10.17 -22.64 -2.06
N GLU A 22 -9.86 -23.23 -3.21
CA GLU A 22 -9.20 -24.53 -3.30
C GLU A 22 -7.84 -24.46 -4.02
N GLY A 23 -7.00 -25.46 -3.74
CA GLY A 23 -5.72 -25.67 -4.42
C GLY A 23 -4.79 -24.46 -4.37
N ILE A 24 -4.31 -24.02 -5.53
CA ILE A 24 -3.33 -22.92 -5.61
C ILE A 24 -3.90 -21.59 -5.12
N ARG A 25 -5.21 -21.36 -5.26
CA ARG A 25 -5.86 -20.11 -4.86
C ARG A 25 -5.87 -19.98 -3.34
N GLN A 26 -6.23 -21.08 -2.66
CA GLN A 26 -6.17 -21.17 -1.21
C GLN A 26 -4.74 -20.95 -0.71
N LYS A 27 -3.78 -21.67 -1.30
CA LYS A 27 -2.37 -21.55 -0.92
C LYS A 27 -1.86 -20.12 -1.07
N VAL A 28 -2.11 -19.49 -2.22
CA VAL A 28 -1.70 -18.10 -2.48
C VAL A 28 -2.39 -17.13 -1.51
N PHE A 29 -3.69 -17.30 -1.24
CA PHE A 29 -4.41 -16.48 -0.27
C PHE A 29 -3.79 -16.58 1.12
N MET A 30 -3.64 -17.79 1.65
CA MET A 30 -3.08 -18.03 2.98
C MET A 30 -1.61 -17.57 3.08
N ASP A 31 -0.81 -17.78 2.03
CA ASP A 31 0.60 -17.42 2.04
C ASP A 31 0.83 -15.91 1.93
N ARG A 32 0.07 -15.23 1.06
CA ARG A 32 0.41 -13.88 0.56
C ARG A 32 -0.53 -12.77 1.00
N TYR A 33 -1.79 -13.08 1.31
CA TYR A 33 -2.83 -12.06 1.47
C TYR A 33 -3.56 -12.10 2.81
N SER A 34 -3.78 -13.28 3.38
CA SER A 34 -4.30 -13.44 4.74
C SER A 34 -3.48 -12.60 5.70
N LEU A 35 -4.15 -11.76 6.49
CA LEU A 35 -3.54 -11.13 7.65
C LEU A 35 -3.04 -12.22 8.61
N LYS A 36 -1.89 -11.98 9.22
CA LYS A 36 -1.27 -12.87 10.20
C LYS A 36 -0.96 -12.09 11.47
N ASP A 37 -0.99 -12.80 12.58
CA ASP A 37 -0.51 -12.27 13.84
C ASP A 37 1.04 -12.18 13.88
N PRO A 38 1.63 -11.58 14.93
CA PRO A 38 3.09 -11.51 15.05
C PRO A 38 3.81 -12.87 15.12
N SER A 39 3.11 -13.96 15.44
CA SER A 39 3.64 -15.32 15.43
C SER A 39 3.52 -16.01 14.05
N GLY A 40 2.93 -15.33 13.08
CA GLY A 40 2.73 -15.81 11.72
C GLY A 40 1.46 -16.65 11.52
N GLN A 41 0.60 -16.76 12.54
CA GLN A 41 -0.66 -17.50 12.41
C GLN A 41 -1.70 -16.68 11.65
N PRO A 42 -2.43 -17.28 10.70
CA PRO A 42 -3.46 -16.58 9.93
C PRO A 42 -4.61 -16.13 10.84
N LEU A 43 -5.03 -14.88 10.66
CA LEU A 43 -6.21 -14.28 11.27
C LEU A 43 -7.39 -14.25 10.29
N GLU A 44 -7.13 -14.48 9.01
CA GLU A 44 -8.10 -14.47 7.92
C GLU A 44 -8.03 -15.79 7.16
N PHE A 45 -9.18 -16.40 6.93
CA PHE A 45 -9.32 -17.71 6.31
C PHE A 45 -10.13 -17.65 5.02
N TYR A 46 -10.93 -16.59 4.85
CA TYR A 46 -11.81 -16.41 3.70
C TYR A 46 -11.66 -15.01 3.09
N PRO A 47 -11.87 -14.86 1.76
CA PRO A 47 -11.80 -13.56 1.07
C PRO A 47 -12.65 -12.46 1.71
N GLU A 48 -13.82 -12.79 2.28
CA GLU A 48 -14.74 -11.83 2.89
C GLU A 48 -14.11 -11.07 4.06
N GLN A 49 -13.28 -11.76 4.86
CA GLN A 49 -12.55 -11.14 5.97
C GLN A 49 -11.49 -10.17 5.46
N LEU A 50 -10.76 -10.58 4.43
CA LEU A 50 -9.78 -9.74 3.73
C LEU A 50 -10.44 -8.50 3.11
N TRP A 51 -11.58 -8.67 2.43
CA TRP A 51 -12.34 -7.56 1.84
C TRP A 51 -12.84 -6.59 2.90
N ALA A 52 -13.35 -7.08 4.03
CA ALA A 52 -13.77 -6.24 5.15
C ALA A 52 -12.60 -5.42 5.71
N ARG A 53 -11.43 -6.05 5.94
CA ARG A 53 -10.23 -5.36 6.39
C ARG A 53 -9.76 -4.30 5.40
N VAL A 54 -9.65 -4.66 4.12
CA VAL A 54 -9.16 -3.77 3.08
C VAL A 54 -10.10 -2.57 2.92
N ALA A 55 -11.41 -2.80 2.86
CA ALA A 55 -12.41 -1.76 2.75
C ALA A 55 -12.33 -0.76 3.91
N ARG A 56 -12.29 -1.26 5.15
CA ARG A 56 -12.11 -0.42 6.36
C ARG A 56 -10.81 0.36 6.32
N GLY A 57 -9.72 -0.31 5.95
CA GLY A 57 -8.38 0.28 5.90
C GLY A 57 -8.28 1.43 4.90
N ILE A 58 -8.94 1.33 3.75
CA ILE A 58 -8.98 2.40 2.74
C ILE A 58 -9.92 3.53 3.20
N ALA A 59 -11.10 3.18 3.71
CA ALA A 59 -12.09 4.17 4.14
C ALA A 59 -11.62 5.03 5.33
N ALA A 60 -10.71 4.52 6.18
CA ALA A 60 -10.21 5.21 7.36
C ALA A 60 -9.55 6.59 7.10
N VAL A 61 -9.16 6.89 5.87
CA VAL A 61 -8.63 8.21 5.49
C VAL A 61 -9.70 9.31 5.45
N GLU A 62 -10.98 8.91 5.38
CA GLU A 62 -12.10 9.83 5.34
C GLU A 62 -12.27 10.60 6.65
N THR A 63 -12.73 11.85 6.53
CA THR A 63 -12.64 12.83 7.62
C THR A 63 -13.68 12.66 8.73
N THR A 64 -14.78 11.95 8.47
CA THR A 64 -15.87 11.75 9.44
C THR A 64 -16.25 10.28 9.52
N GLU A 65 -16.70 9.83 10.70
CA GLU A 65 -17.14 8.44 10.91
C GLU A 65 -18.27 8.05 9.93
N GLU A 66 -19.19 8.98 9.65
CA GLU A 66 -20.26 8.77 8.65
C GLU A 66 -19.69 8.48 7.26
N LYS A 67 -18.67 9.23 6.81
CA LYS A 67 -18.02 8.99 5.53
C LYS A 67 -17.20 7.71 5.53
N GLN A 68 -16.51 7.42 6.62
CA GLN A 68 -15.76 6.17 6.79
C GLN A 68 -16.71 4.97 6.64
N ALA A 69 -17.84 4.96 7.35
CA ALA A 69 -18.83 3.90 7.25
C ALA A 69 -19.46 3.81 5.85
N TYR A 70 -19.80 4.95 5.25
CA TYR A 70 -20.34 5.01 3.90
C TYR A 70 -19.38 4.41 2.87
N TRP A 71 -18.10 4.78 2.92
CA TRP A 71 -17.09 4.29 1.97
C TRP A 71 -16.63 2.87 2.26
N GLU A 72 -16.51 2.46 3.53
CA GLU A 72 -16.20 1.06 3.91
C GLU A 72 -17.22 0.11 3.28
N LYS A 73 -18.52 0.44 3.38
CA LYS A 73 -19.58 -0.36 2.75
C LYS A 73 -19.38 -0.46 1.23
N ARG A 74 -19.18 0.68 0.54
CA ARG A 74 -19.05 0.70 -0.92
C ARG A 74 -17.78 0.00 -1.40
N PHE A 75 -16.66 0.13 -0.69
CA PHE A 75 -15.43 -0.57 -1.02
C PHE A 75 -15.58 -2.07 -0.80
N ASN A 76 -16.25 -2.50 0.28
CA ASN A 76 -16.53 -3.91 0.50
C ASN A 76 -17.39 -4.48 -0.64
N GLU A 77 -18.47 -3.80 -1.01
CA GLU A 77 -19.33 -4.17 -2.15
C GLU A 77 -18.53 -4.27 -3.45
N ALA A 78 -17.63 -3.33 -3.74
CA ALA A 78 -16.80 -3.36 -4.94
C ALA A 78 -15.77 -4.52 -4.94
N LEU A 79 -15.30 -4.95 -3.78
CA LEU A 79 -14.35 -6.06 -3.64
C LEU A 79 -15.04 -7.43 -3.63
N ALA A 80 -16.29 -7.46 -3.17
CA ALA A 80 -17.09 -8.67 -3.03
C ALA A 80 -17.22 -9.42 -4.37
N ASP A 81 -17.28 -10.75 -4.28
CA ASP A 81 -17.38 -11.65 -5.43
C ASP A 81 -16.32 -11.41 -6.52
N PHE A 82 -15.16 -10.85 -6.13
CA PHE A 82 -14.06 -10.49 -7.04
C PHE A 82 -14.45 -9.48 -8.14
N GLN A 83 -15.49 -8.66 -7.92
CA GLN A 83 -15.90 -7.61 -8.88
C GLN A 83 -14.75 -6.64 -9.19
N PHE A 84 -13.92 -6.35 -8.19
CA PHE A 84 -12.67 -5.60 -8.34
C PHE A 84 -11.56 -6.25 -7.50
N VAL A 85 -10.38 -6.43 -8.10
CA VAL A 85 -9.21 -6.99 -7.43
C VAL A 85 -8.08 -5.97 -7.44
N PRO A 86 -7.81 -5.26 -6.33
CA PRO A 86 -6.72 -4.29 -6.26
C PRO A 86 -5.35 -4.98 -6.28
N GLY A 87 -4.30 -4.19 -6.50
CA GLY A 87 -2.93 -4.69 -6.53
C GLY A 87 -2.53 -5.41 -5.24
N GLY A 88 -1.66 -6.42 -5.36
CA GLY A 88 -1.35 -7.32 -4.23
C GLY A 88 -0.82 -6.64 -2.97
N ARG A 89 -0.10 -5.52 -3.09
CA ARG A 89 0.35 -4.72 -1.93
C ARG A 89 -0.79 -4.06 -1.17
N ILE A 90 -1.85 -3.65 -1.86
CA ILE A 90 -3.05 -3.09 -1.25
C ILE A 90 -3.78 -4.20 -0.49
N LEU A 91 -3.98 -5.37 -1.13
CA LEU A 91 -4.64 -6.53 -0.49
C LEU A 91 -3.93 -6.98 0.80
N ALA A 92 -2.60 -7.05 0.77
CA ALA A 92 -1.80 -7.46 1.92
C ALA A 92 -1.66 -6.35 2.99
N GLY A 93 -1.67 -5.07 2.58
CA GLY A 93 -1.29 -3.95 3.44
C GLY A 93 -2.45 -3.17 4.04
N ALA A 94 -3.51 -2.89 3.28
CA ALA A 94 -4.60 -2.02 3.72
C ALA A 94 -5.30 -2.60 4.97
N GLY A 95 -5.46 -1.78 6.01
CA GLY A 95 -6.10 -2.20 7.27
C GLY A 95 -5.31 -3.21 8.11
N SER A 96 -4.07 -3.55 7.75
CA SER A 96 -3.25 -4.52 8.49
C SER A 96 -2.51 -3.92 9.69
N GLY A 97 -2.41 -2.59 9.78
CA GLY A 97 -1.57 -1.90 10.76
C GLY A 97 -0.07 -1.89 10.41
N HIS A 98 0.36 -2.61 9.36
CA HIS A 98 1.75 -2.58 8.90
C HIS A 98 2.06 -1.27 8.17
N GLN A 99 3.24 -0.70 8.44
CA GLN A 99 3.76 0.45 7.71
C GLN A 99 4.42 0.01 6.39
N VAL A 100 3.59 -0.24 5.37
CA VAL A 100 4.04 -0.66 4.05
C VAL A 100 3.56 0.31 2.98
N THR A 101 4.29 0.39 1.87
CA THR A 101 3.91 1.18 0.70
C THR A 101 2.92 0.41 -0.17
N PHE A 102 1.83 1.05 -0.55
CA PHE A 102 0.76 0.46 -1.37
C PHE A 102 1.00 0.58 -2.88
N TYR A 103 1.92 1.45 -3.30
CA TYR A 103 2.30 1.59 -4.70
C TYR A 103 3.25 0.47 -5.15
N ASN A 104 3.04 0.00 -6.38
CA ASN A 104 3.94 -0.92 -7.06
C ASN A 104 4.82 -0.22 -8.11
N CYS A 105 4.34 0.90 -8.65
CA CYS A 105 5.04 1.68 -9.66
C CYS A 105 6.00 2.67 -8.98
N MET A 106 7.08 2.98 -9.68
CA MET A 106 8.09 3.95 -9.25
C MET A 106 8.22 5.05 -10.30
N PRO A 107 8.56 6.29 -9.89
CA PRO A 107 8.83 7.36 -10.84
C PRO A 107 10.05 7.03 -11.72
N PRO A 108 10.14 7.58 -12.95
CA PRO A 108 11.26 7.36 -13.87
C PRO A 108 12.65 7.60 -13.27
N GLU A 109 12.75 8.54 -12.33
CA GLU A 109 13.98 8.99 -11.69
C GLU A 109 14.40 8.09 -10.51
N GLN A 110 13.53 7.19 -10.06
CA GLN A 110 13.84 6.30 -8.93
C GLN A 110 15.11 5.50 -9.21
N GLU A 111 16.13 5.68 -8.38
CA GLU A 111 17.37 4.94 -8.52
C GLU A 111 17.20 3.47 -8.14
N VAL A 112 17.85 2.60 -8.92
CA VAL A 112 17.94 1.17 -8.70
C VAL A 112 19.38 0.71 -8.84
N LEU A 113 19.77 -0.29 -8.03
CA LEU A 113 21.14 -0.79 -7.98
C LEU A 113 21.40 -1.82 -9.10
N THR A 114 22.27 -1.46 -10.04
CA THR A 114 22.73 -2.30 -11.14
C THR A 114 24.11 -2.88 -10.86
N ALA A 115 24.63 -3.74 -11.75
CA ALA A 115 26.00 -4.25 -11.66
C ALA A 115 27.07 -3.14 -11.64
N ASP A 116 26.81 -2.02 -12.33
CA ASP A 116 27.76 -0.92 -12.52
C ASP A 116 27.48 0.29 -11.60
N GLY A 117 26.55 0.15 -10.66
CA GLY A 117 26.16 1.21 -9.71
C GLY A 117 24.68 1.59 -9.77
N TYR A 118 24.32 2.70 -9.14
CA TYR A 118 22.96 3.22 -9.16
C TYR A 118 22.65 3.89 -10.49
N ARG A 119 21.48 3.58 -11.06
CA ARG A 119 20.96 4.20 -12.27
C ARG A 119 19.46 4.46 -12.10
N PRO A 120 18.90 5.51 -12.74
CA PRO A 120 17.46 5.70 -12.78
C PRO A 120 16.75 4.50 -13.40
N ILE A 121 15.61 4.10 -12.84
CA ILE A 121 14.83 2.93 -13.32
C ILE A 121 14.35 3.11 -14.77
N SER A 122 14.16 4.35 -15.22
CA SER A 122 13.78 4.67 -16.60
C SER A 122 14.85 4.29 -17.62
N GLU A 123 16.13 4.27 -17.25
CA GLU A 123 17.23 3.93 -18.15
C GLU A 123 17.50 2.43 -18.26
N ILE A 124 16.86 1.63 -17.41
CA ILE A 124 17.06 0.18 -17.35
C ILE A 124 16.44 -0.49 -18.57
N LYS A 125 17.17 -1.42 -19.16
CA LYS A 125 16.74 -2.20 -20.33
C LYS A 125 16.60 -3.67 -20.00
N ILE A 126 15.76 -4.37 -20.76
CA ILE A 126 15.72 -5.84 -20.73
C ILE A 126 17.11 -6.36 -21.06
N GLY A 127 17.62 -7.26 -20.21
CA GLY A 127 18.99 -7.79 -20.28
C GLY A 127 19.97 -7.16 -19.28
N ASP A 128 19.73 -5.93 -18.80
CA ASP A 128 20.60 -5.29 -17.81
C ASP A 128 20.69 -6.14 -16.53
N LEU A 129 21.88 -6.20 -15.91
CA LEU A 129 22.10 -6.97 -14.68
C LEU A 129 21.79 -6.11 -13.45
N MET A 130 20.86 -6.61 -12.64
CA MET A 130 20.39 -5.95 -11.42
C MET A 130 20.79 -6.72 -10.17
N VAL A 131 21.11 -5.98 -9.10
CA VAL A 131 21.40 -6.58 -7.79
C VAL A 131 20.09 -6.93 -7.09
N THR A 132 19.93 -8.20 -6.71
CA THR A 132 18.78 -8.68 -5.94
C THR A 132 18.96 -8.48 -4.43
N HIS A 133 17.89 -8.59 -3.65
CA HIS A 133 17.94 -8.57 -2.17
C HIS A 133 18.87 -9.62 -1.53
N ARG A 134 19.31 -10.63 -2.28
CA ARG A 134 20.30 -11.65 -1.84
C ARG A 134 21.72 -11.35 -2.34
N ASN A 135 21.96 -10.12 -2.79
CA ASN A 135 23.23 -9.66 -3.36
C ASN A 135 23.71 -10.51 -4.56
N ARG A 136 22.78 -10.90 -5.44
CA ARG A 136 23.07 -11.65 -6.68
C ARG A 136 22.68 -10.83 -7.89
N LEU A 137 23.45 -10.94 -8.97
CA LEU A 137 23.11 -10.36 -10.27
C LEU A 137 22.10 -11.22 -11.02
N ARG A 138 21.05 -10.58 -11.54
CA ARG A 138 20.05 -11.22 -12.41
C ARG A 138 19.68 -10.29 -13.56
N PRO A 139 19.45 -10.81 -14.78
CA PRO A 139 19.02 -9.99 -15.90
C PRO A 139 17.58 -9.53 -15.71
N VAL A 140 17.31 -8.30 -16.13
CA VAL A 140 15.93 -7.81 -16.29
C VAL A 140 15.27 -8.58 -17.42
N LEU A 141 14.15 -9.24 -17.13
CA LEU A 141 13.41 -10.04 -18.10
C LEU A 141 12.33 -9.23 -18.82
N HIS A 142 11.70 -8.30 -18.09
CA HIS A 142 10.60 -7.49 -18.58
C HIS A 142 10.68 -6.09 -17.99
N LYS A 143 10.28 -5.09 -18.78
CA LYS A 143 10.09 -3.71 -18.36
C LYS A 143 8.64 -3.34 -18.64
N PHE A 144 7.94 -2.86 -17.61
CA PHE A 144 6.58 -2.36 -17.72
C PHE A 144 6.63 -0.85 -17.56
N GLU A 145 6.16 -0.14 -18.57
CA GLU A 145 6.11 1.32 -18.57
C GLU A 145 4.67 1.75 -18.76
N ARG A 146 4.33 2.87 -18.11
CA ARG A 146 3.05 3.52 -18.26
C ARG A 146 3.31 4.98 -18.51
N GLU A 147 2.88 5.44 -19.67
CA GLU A 147 2.88 6.86 -20.00
C GLU A 147 1.62 7.50 -19.39
N THR A 148 1.78 8.71 -18.88
CA THR A 148 0.68 9.51 -18.34
C THR A 148 0.78 10.93 -18.90
N GLU A 149 -0.35 11.44 -19.40
CA GLU A 149 -0.47 12.84 -19.82
C GLU A 149 -0.87 13.67 -18.60
N GLU A 150 0.12 13.99 -17.76
CA GLU A 150 -0.08 14.82 -16.57
C GLU A 150 0.83 16.04 -16.59
N THR A 151 0.31 17.19 -16.15
CA THR A 151 1.11 18.41 -15.99
C THR A 151 2.15 18.19 -14.89
N LEU A 152 3.42 18.25 -15.27
CA LEU A 152 4.53 18.18 -14.33
C LEU A 152 4.98 19.59 -13.92
N TYR A 153 4.94 19.87 -12.63
CA TYR A 153 5.44 21.10 -12.05
C TYR A 153 6.90 20.92 -11.65
N ILE A 154 7.73 21.91 -11.97
CA ILE A 154 9.16 21.93 -11.63
C ILE A 154 9.39 23.08 -10.65
N ILE A 155 9.72 22.75 -9.41
CA ILE A 155 10.07 23.71 -8.36
C ILE A 155 11.58 23.85 -8.34
N ARG A 156 12.08 25.02 -8.77
CA ARG A 156 13.51 25.32 -8.84
C ARG A 156 13.98 26.10 -7.61
N PRO A 157 14.74 25.50 -6.68
CA PRO A 157 15.26 26.21 -5.52
C PRO A 157 16.39 27.18 -5.94
N GLN A 158 16.23 28.48 -5.68
CA GLN A 158 17.22 29.48 -6.12
C GLN A 158 18.47 29.60 -5.24
N LYS A 159 18.47 29.05 -4.01
CA LYS A 159 19.50 29.36 -2.99
C LYS A 159 20.18 28.13 -2.36
N VAL A 160 20.00 26.94 -2.92
CA VAL A 160 20.62 25.72 -2.41
C VAL A 160 20.97 24.81 -3.59
N SER A 161 22.09 24.09 -3.51
CA SER A 161 22.53 23.11 -4.51
C SER A 161 21.69 21.82 -4.47
N TYR A 162 20.37 21.95 -4.39
CA TYR A 162 19.48 20.82 -4.53
C TYR A 162 19.00 20.73 -5.98
N ASP A 163 18.75 19.50 -6.42
CA ASP A 163 18.14 19.25 -7.72
C ASP A 163 16.73 19.86 -7.80
N ASP A 164 16.30 20.16 -9.02
CA ASP A 164 14.94 20.60 -9.33
C ASP A 164 13.92 19.57 -8.82
N LEU A 165 12.96 20.00 -8.00
CA LEU A 165 11.91 19.13 -7.50
C LEU A 165 10.79 19.03 -8.55
N ARG A 166 10.54 17.82 -9.07
CA ARG A 166 9.51 17.53 -10.08
C ARG A 166 8.32 16.84 -9.42
N VAL A 167 7.11 17.40 -9.55
CA VAL A 167 5.89 16.90 -8.89
C VAL A 167 4.67 17.01 -9.80
N THR A 168 3.68 16.13 -9.62
CA THR A 168 2.38 16.26 -10.30
C THR A 168 1.44 17.19 -9.51
N GLY A 169 0.34 17.64 -10.12
CA GLY A 169 -0.54 18.66 -9.52
C GLY A 169 -1.15 18.30 -8.17
N ASP A 170 -1.36 17.02 -7.89
CA ASP A 170 -1.96 16.54 -6.64
C ASP A 170 -0.94 16.37 -5.50
N HIS A 171 0.36 16.53 -5.79
CA HIS A 171 1.41 16.45 -4.78
C HIS A 171 1.59 17.80 -4.07
N LYS A 172 0.94 17.94 -2.90
CA LYS A 172 1.08 19.12 -2.06
C LYS A 172 2.51 19.25 -1.53
N VAL A 173 3.15 20.38 -1.80
CA VAL A 173 4.46 20.74 -1.25
C VAL A 173 4.28 21.75 -0.13
N HIS A 174 4.77 21.43 1.06
CA HIS A 174 4.80 22.38 2.16
C HIS A 174 5.92 23.39 1.93
N ILE A 175 5.55 24.66 1.89
CA ILE A 175 6.49 25.77 1.78
C ILE A 175 6.50 26.57 3.08
N ILE A 176 7.68 26.96 3.53
CA ILE A 176 7.83 28.00 4.54
C ILE A 176 8.07 29.30 3.80
N ARG A 177 7.20 30.27 4.03
CA ARG A 177 7.34 31.60 3.43
C ARG A 177 8.59 32.29 3.97
N SER A 178 9.35 32.96 3.11
CA SER A 178 10.64 33.56 3.48
C SER A 178 10.49 34.64 4.57
N GLU A 179 9.36 35.34 4.61
CA GLU A 179 8.96 36.28 5.66
C GLU A 179 8.82 35.64 7.06
N TRP A 180 8.66 34.32 7.15
CA TRP A 180 8.51 33.60 8.42
C TRP A 180 9.84 33.05 8.96
N VAL A 181 10.85 32.87 8.10
CA VAL A 181 12.15 32.31 8.46
C VAL A 181 13.06 33.35 9.15
N ASN A 182 12.90 34.64 8.83
CA ASN A 182 13.81 35.70 9.30
C ASN A 182 13.41 36.39 10.62
N LYS A 183 12.41 35.91 11.36
CA LYS A 183 11.98 36.56 12.62
C LYS A 183 12.96 36.39 13.81
N HIS A 184 13.99 35.55 13.69
CA HIS A 184 14.95 35.27 14.77
C HIS A 184 16.41 35.49 14.38
N ARG A 185 16.72 36.33 13.38
CA ARG A 185 18.08 36.87 13.29
C ARG A 185 18.25 37.90 14.41
N SER A 186 18.80 37.44 15.54
CA SER A 186 19.46 38.32 16.51
C SER A 186 20.50 39.19 15.78
N PRO A 187 20.67 40.45 16.20
CA PRO A 187 21.44 41.46 15.47
C PRO A 187 22.89 41.06 15.18
#